data_AF-A0A1J0WMI7-F1
#
_entry.id   AF-A0A1J0WMI7-F1
#
_cell.length_a   1.000
_cell.length_b   1.000
_cell.length_c   1.000
_cell.angle_alpha   90.00
_cell.angle_beta   90.00
_cell.angle_gamma   90.00
#
_symmetry.space_group_name_H-M   'P 1'
#
loop_
_entity.id
_entity.type
_entity.pdbx_description
1 polymer ?
#
loop_
_entity_poly.entity_id
_entity_poly.type
_entity_poly.pdbx_seq_one_letter_code
_entity_poly.pdbx_strand_id
1 'polypeptide(L)'
;MNLRTETGDMQARLDSQAQDIAALQEAAPPEPDLSGVEQQLAQLSETVQSFETRIAALEDRPAAASGDGSESADDLEEMRAALERQQSEIERLLANAQSIEDATAAAARAAAIQAGVSKMTAAISTGSAYEGVVSDLRDAGVSDLPEPLVEGAAEGVATLSSLQNRFPDAARDALAAARASGQSGEENGGVTAFLRRQLGARSVQPREGSDPDAILSRAEAALRDGRVSDALGEIDSLPDEAQSAMSDWIADARARAGAEAGVEDLSQSLTAN
;
A
#
# COMPACT_ATOMS: atom_id res chain seq x y z
N MET A 1 -0.11 18.64 33.12
CA MET A 1 -0.31 19.66 32.07
C MET A 1 0.20 19.21 30.70
N ASN A 2 1.15 18.26 30.60
CA ASN A 2 1.77 17.87 29.32
C ASN A 2 0.88 17.07 28.35
N LEU A 3 -0.02 16.21 28.87
CA LEU A 3 -0.91 15.38 28.03
C LEU A 3 -1.84 16.20 27.13
N ARG A 4 -2.29 17.38 27.59
CA ARG A 4 -3.17 18.25 26.80
C ARG A 4 -2.43 18.91 25.63
N THR A 5 -1.15 19.16 25.81
CA THR A 5 -0.26 19.73 24.78
C THR A 5 0.10 18.66 23.74
N GLU A 6 0.43 17.45 24.19
CA GLU A 6 0.70 16.29 23.33
C GLU A 6 -0.50 15.92 22.45
N THR A 7 -1.71 15.97 23.01
CA THR A 7 -2.94 15.71 22.24
C THR A 7 -3.17 16.81 21.20
N GLY A 8 -2.89 18.07 21.54
CA GLY A 8 -3.03 19.20 20.61
C GLY A 8 -2.02 19.15 19.46
N ASP A 9 -0.77 18.76 19.73
CA ASP A 9 0.26 18.59 18.70
C ASP A 9 -0.05 17.41 17.76
N MET A 10 -0.64 16.33 18.29
CA MET A 10 -1.07 15.18 17.49
C MET A 10 -2.24 15.54 16.58
N GLN A 11 -3.18 16.34 17.08
CA GLN A 11 -4.33 16.82 16.31
C GLN A 11 -3.91 17.78 15.19
N ALA A 12 -2.97 18.69 15.48
CA ALA A 12 -2.39 19.57 14.47
C ALA A 12 -1.62 18.81 13.38
N ARG A 13 -0.94 17.72 13.73
CA ARG A 13 -0.27 16.84 12.76
C ARG A 13 -1.25 16.06 11.88
N LEU A 14 -2.33 15.57 12.45
CA LEU A 14 -3.40 14.88 11.71
C LEU A 14 -4.12 15.84 10.75
N ASP A 15 -4.39 17.07 11.18
CA ASP A 15 -5.01 18.09 10.33
C ASP A 15 -4.07 18.50 9.19
N SER A 16 -2.76 18.61 9.45
CA SER A 16 -1.75 18.86 8.43
C SER A 16 -1.67 17.70 7.43
N GLN A 17 -1.62 16.45 7.90
CA GLN A 17 -1.61 15.29 7.01
C GLN A 17 -2.89 15.16 6.19
N ALA A 18 -4.05 15.48 6.77
CA ALA A 18 -5.32 15.47 6.05
C ALA A 18 -5.34 16.55 4.95
N GLN A 19 -4.75 17.72 5.20
CA GLN A 19 -4.56 18.76 4.19
C GLN A 19 -3.56 18.34 3.11
N ASP A 20 -2.46 17.68 3.48
CA ASP A 20 -1.44 17.20 2.53
C ASP A 20 -2.01 16.08 1.65
N ILE A 21 -2.79 15.15 2.21
CA ILE A 21 -3.48 14.08 1.48
C ILE A 21 -4.55 14.68 0.57
N ALA A 22 -5.35 15.64 1.04
CA ALA A 22 -6.33 16.32 0.21
C ALA A 22 -5.63 17.06 -0.95
N ALA A 23 -4.52 17.76 -0.67
CA ALA A 23 -3.73 18.44 -1.69
C ALA A 23 -3.10 17.48 -2.71
N LEU A 24 -2.66 16.30 -2.28
CA LEU A 24 -2.14 15.25 -3.18
C LEU A 24 -3.26 14.55 -3.99
N GLN A 25 -4.47 14.46 -3.43
CA GLN A 25 -5.65 13.93 -4.13
C GLN A 25 -6.23 14.94 -5.13
N GLU A 26 -6.13 16.23 -4.85
CA GLU A 26 -6.55 17.33 -5.73
C GLU A 26 -5.48 17.72 -6.75
N ALA A 27 -4.21 17.41 -6.47
CA ALA A 27 -3.13 17.53 -7.43
C ALA A 27 -3.38 16.56 -8.59
N ALA A 28 -3.88 17.12 -9.69
CA ALA A 28 -3.87 16.43 -10.98
C ALA A 28 -2.44 15.89 -11.22
N PRO A 29 -2.29 14.65 -11.73
CA PRO A 29 -0.98 14.13 -12.09
C PRO A 29 -0.30 15.18 -12.98
N PRO A 30 1.01 15.48 -12.76
CA PRO A 30 1.71 16.44 -13.58
C PRO A 30 1.49 16.06 -15.04
N GLU A 31 0.98 17.00 -15.84
CA GLU A 31 0.77 16.76 -17.26
C GLU A 31 2.11 16.30 -17.87
N PRO A 32 2.10 15.27 -18.73
CA PRO A 32 3.32 14.82 -19.38
C PRO A 32 4.00 16.02 -20.04
N ASP A 33 5.30 16.22 -19.77
CA ASP A 33 6.05 17.26 -20.45
C ASP A 33 6.24 16.88 -21.92
N LEU A 34 5.38 17.43 -22.78
CA LEU A 34 5.41 17.21 -24.22
C LEU A 34 6.37 18.16 -24.95
N SER A 35 7.04 19.08 -24.24
CA SER A 35 7.88 20.11 -24.86
C SER A 35 8.97 19.52 -25.76
N GLY A 36 9.54 18.37 -25.38
CA GLY A 36 10.51 17.65 -26.20
C GLY A 36 9.94 17.09 -27.51
N VAL A 37 8.67 16.66 -27.51
CA VAL A 37 7.97 16.17 -28.71
C VAL A 37 7.55 17.34 -29.60
N GLU A 38 7.09 18.44 -29.00
CA GLU A 38 6.69 19.67 -29.70
C GLU A 38 7.87 20.32 -30.43
N GLN A 39 9.04 20.42 -29.76
CA GLN A 39 10.26 20.98 -30.36
C GLN A 39 10.73 20.16 -31.57
N GLN A 40 10.62 18.84 -31.49
CA GLN A 40 11.06 17.93 -32.55
C GLN A 40 10.06 17.88 -33.71
N LEU A 41 8.75 18.04 -33.44
CA LEU A 41 7.72 18.18 -34.47
C LEU A 41 7.92 19.47 -35.29
N ALA A 42 8.29 20.57 -34.62
CA ALA A 42 8.64 21.81 -35.29
C ALA A 42 9.85 21.62 -36.23
N GLN A 43 10.87 20.91 -35.78
CA GLN A 43 12.08 20.62 -36.57
C GLN A 43 11.81 19.69 -37.76
N LEU A 44 10.91 18.71 -37.62
CA LEU A 44 10.47 17.85 -38.73
C LEU A 44 9.69 18.65 -39.78
N SER A 45 8.80 19.56 -39.34
CA SER A 45 8.03 20.43 -40.24
C SER A 45 8.94 21.35 -41.07
N GLU A 46 9.97 21.90 -40.45
CA GLU A 46 10.98 22.72 -41.12
C GLU A 46 11.79 21.92 -42.16
N THR A 47 12.11 20.65 -41.83
CA THR A 47 12.79 19.74 -42.75
C THR A 47 11.91 19.38 -43.96
N VAL A 48 10.62 19.14 -43.76
CA VAL A 48 9.66 18.86 -44.86
C VAL A 48 9.53 20.05 -45.80
N GLN A 49 9.42 21.29 -45.27
CA GLN A 49 9.37 22.50 -46.08
C GLN A 49 10.65 22.72 -46.91
N SER A 50 11.81 22.36 -46.33
CA SER A 50 13.08 22.39 -47.05
C SER A 50 13.08 21.44 -48.26
N PHE A 51 12.54 20.22 -48.09
CA PHE A 51 12.43 19.26 -49.18
C PHE A 51 11.45 19.68 -50.27
N GLU A 52 10.27 20.21 -49.91
CA GLU A 52 9.30 20.75 -50.88
C GLU A 52 9.96 21.83 -51.76
N THR A 53 10.75 22.71 -51.13
CA THR A 53 11.47 23.76 -51.85
C THR A 53 12.52 23.20 -52.82
N ARG A 54 13.26 22.16 -52.42
CA ARG A 54 14.27 21.51 -53.27
C ARG A 54 13.64 20.74 -54.42
N ILE A 55 12.54 20.03 -54.18
CA ILE A 55 11.80 19.31 -55.22
C ILE A 55 11.25 20.30 -56.25
N ALA A 56 10.62 21.39 -55.80
CA ALA A 56 10.14 22.44 -56.70
C ALA A 56 11.28 23.03 -57.55
N ALA A 57 12.46 23.26 -56.98
CA ALA A 57 13.63 23.75 -57.71
C ALA A 57 14.18 22.74 -58.74
N LEU A 58 14.08 21.44 -58.47
CA LEU A 58 14.44 20.37 -59.41
C LEU A 58 13.45 20.24 -60.55
N GLU A 59 12.15 20.37 -60.27
CA GLU A 59 11.07 20.30 -61.26
C GLU A 59 11.11 21.50 -62.24
N ASP A 60 11.53 22.68 -61.78
CA ASP A 60 11.62 23.89 -62.61
C ASP A 60 12.88 23.95 -63.49
N ARG A 61 13.75 22.92 -63.44
CA ARG A 61 15.01 22.88 -64.19
C ARG A 61 14.76 22.48 -65.65
N PRO A 62 15.12 23.32 -66.64
CA PRO A 62 14.88 23.02 -68.06
C PRO A 62 15.76 21.86 -68.55
N ALA A 63 15.15 20.89 -69.25
CA ALA A 63 15.76 19.64 -69.71
C ALA A 63 17.00 19.77 -70.64
N ALA A 64 17.34 20.97 -71.09
CA ALA A 64 18.45 21.23 -72.02
C ALA A 64 19.85 21.25 -71.38
N ALA A 65 19.99 21.20 -70.05
CA ALA A 65 21.28 21.20 -69.35
C ALA A 65 21.89 19.81 -69.14
N SER A 66 21.40 18.79 -69.86
CA SER A 66 21.88 17.39 -69.81
C SER A 66 23.24 17.25 -70.50
N GLY A 67 24.28 17.89 -69.97
CA GLY A 67 25.64 17.93 -70.54
C GLY A 67 26.72 17.31 -69.65
N ASP A 68 26.48 17.11 -68.35
CA ASP A 68 27.42 16.43 -67.47
C ASP A 68 26.65 15.58 -66.46
N GLY A 69 26.83 14.25 -66.53
CA GLY A 69 26.09 13.30 -65.71
C GLY A 69 26.50 13.29 -64.23
N SER A 70 27.49 14.11 -63.84
CA SER A 70 28.02 14.17 -62.47
C SER A 70 27.17 15.01 -61.52
N GLU A 71 26.64 16.17 -61.95
CA GLU A 71 25.84 17.05 -61.06
C GLU A 71 24.52 16.38 -60.63
N SER A 72 23.90 15.58 -61.50
CA SER A 72 22.70 14.81 -61.15
C SER A 72 22.99 13.61 -60.23
N ALA A 73 24.23 13.09 -60.22
CA ALA A 73 24.62 11.99 -59.34
C ALA A 73 24.84 12.49 -57.91
N ASP A 74 25.51 13.64 -57.74
CA ASP A 74 25.74 14.28 -56.45
C ASP A 74 24.42 14.69 -55.76
N ASP A 75 23.48 15.28 -56.52
CA ASP A 75 22.14 15.65 -56.02
C ASP A 75 21.35 14.42 -55.52
N LEU A 76 21.41 13.30 -56.25
CA LEU A 76 20.74 12.05 -55.86
C LEU A 76 21.38 11.42 -54.62
N GLU A 77 22.69 11.54 -54.46
CA GLU A 77 23.42 11.04 -53.28
C GLU A 77 23.11 11.89 -52.04
N GLU A 78 23.00 13.21 -52.20
CA GLU A 78 22.58 14.09 -51.11
C GLU A 78 21.13 13.83 -50.68
N MET A 79 20.22 13.57 -51.64
CA MET A 79 18.82 13.24 -51.35
C MET A 79 18.69 11.89 -50.65
N ARG A 80 19.49 10.88 -51.04
CA ARG A 80 19.59 9.59 -50.32
C ARG A 80 20.09 9.79 -48.88
N ALA A 81 21.15 10.57 -48.70
CA ALA A 81 21.69 10.86 -47.36
C ALA A 81 20.68 11.62 -46.48
N ALA A 82 19.85 12.48 -47.09
CA ALA A 82 18.81 13.21 -46.39
C ALA A 82 17.63 12.32 -46.00
N LEU A 83 17.21 11.40 -46.87
CA LEU A 83 16.21 10.37 -46.56
C LEU A 83 16.69 9.44 -45.44
N GLU A 84 17.95 8.99 -45.47
CA GLU A 84 18.52 8.12 -44.43
C GLU A 84 18.52 8.81 -43.05
N ARG A 85 18.89 10.11 -43.01
CA ARG A 85 18.78 10.92 -41.79
C ARG A 85 17.35 11.04 -41.29
N GLN A 86 16.39 11.25 -42.18
CA GLN A 86 14.98 11.36 -41.81
C GLN A 86 14.41 10.04 -41.32
N GLN A 87 14.77 8.90 -41.93
CA GLN A 87 14.40 7.58 -41.43
C GLN A 87 14.91 7.37 -40.01
N SER A 88 16.19 7.67 -39.76
CA SER A 88 16.77 7.57 -38.42
C SER A 88 16.09 8.51 -37.40
N GLU A 89 15.71 9.72 -37.81
CA GLU A 89 14.96 10.66 -36.97
C GLU A 89 13.55 10.14 -36.63
N ILE A 90 12.84 9.58 -37.61
CA ILE A 90 11.51 8.98 -37.41
C ILE A 90 11.61 7.76 -36.48
N GLU A 91 12.60 6.90 -36.66
CA GLU A 91 12.85 5.76 -35.77
C GLU A 91 13.12 6.22 -34.34
N ARG A 92 13.92 7.28 -34.17
CA ARG A 92 14.19 7.89 -32.86
C ARG A 92 12.93 8.47 -32.23
N LEU A 93 12.08 9.13 -33.02
CA LEU A 93 10.81 9.67 -32.56
C LEU A 93 9.86 8.57 -32.11
N LEU A 94 9.74 7.49 -32.90
CA LEU A 94 8.89 6.35 -32.56
C LEU A 94 9.36 5.69 -31.26
N ALA A 95 10.67 5.48 -31.10
CA ALA A 95 11.23 4.92 -29.87
C ALA A 95 11.02 5.82 -28.66
N ASN A 96 11.16 7.14 -28.82
CA ASN A 96 10.91 8.10 -27.76
C ASN A 96 9.43 8.13 -27.35
N ALA A 97 8.52 8.18 -28.31
CA ALA A 97 7.08 8.14 -28.07
C ALA A 97 6.67 6.87 -27.31
N GLN A 98 7.15 5.70 -27.75
CA GLN A 98 6.91 4.43 -27.04
C GLN A 98 7.45 4.48 -25.61
N SER A 99 8.66 5.00 -25.40
CA SER A 99 9.23 5.15 -24.06
C SER A 99 8.41 6.08 -23.17
N ILE A 100 7.85 7.17 -23.70
CA ILE A 100 6.99 8.10 -22.95
C ILE A 100 5.66 7.41 -22.60
N GLU A 101 5.05 6.70 -23.55
CA GLU A 101 3.82 5.94 -23.32
C GLU A 101 4.01 4.90 -22.20
N ASP A 102 5.09 4.12 -22.27
CA ASP A 102 5.43 3.12 -21.26
C ASP A 102 5.68 3.74 -19.89
N ALA A 103 6.43 4.85 -19.84
CA ALA A 103 6.70 5.57 -18.60
C ALA A 103 5.42 6.15 -17.98
N THR A 104 4.54 6.70 -18.81
CA THR A 104 3.24 7.25 -18.37
C THR A 104 2.32 6.14 -17.85
N ALA A 105 2.26 5.00 -18.55
CA ALA A 105 1.48 3.85 -18.12
C ALA A 105 2.03 3.23 -16.82
N ALA A 106 3.35 3.21 -16.64
CA ALA A 106 3.98 2.80 -15.39
C ALA A 106 3.65 3.76 -14.23
N ALA A 107 3.76 5.07 -14.46
CA ALA A 107 3.43 6.09 -13.46
C ALA A 107 1.95 6.04 -13.04
N ALA A 108 1.04 5.88 -13.99
CA ALA A 108 -0.39 5.74 -13.72
C ALA A 108 -0.69 4.50 -12.86
N ARG A 109 -0.05 3.35 -13.17
CA ARG A 109 -0.18 2.14 -12.36
C ARG A 109 0.35 2.34 -10.94
N ALA A 110 1.54 2.95 -10.80
CA ALA A 110 2.11 3.23 -9.48
C ALA A 110 1.19 4.13 -8.63
N ALA A 111 0.63 5.19 -9.23
CA ALA A 111 -0.32 6.08 -8.57
C ALA A 111 -1.62 5.35 -8.17
N ALA A 112 -2.16 4.49 -9.05
CA ALA A 112 -3.33 3.69 -8.76
C ALA A 112 -3.09 2.74 -7.58
N ILE A 113 -1.92 2.11 -7.52
CA ILE A 113 -1.54 1.23 -6.41
C ILE A 113 -1.43 2.01 -5.10
N GLN A 114 -0.75 3.15 -5.08
CA GLN A 114 -0.62 3.99 -3.88
C GLN A 114 -1.98 4.48 -3.36
N ALA A 115 -2.88 4.88 -4.27
CA ALA A 115 -4.25 5.24 -3.94
C ALA A 115 -5.03 4.04 -3.38
N GLY A 116 -4.86 2.85 -3.98
CA GLY A 116 -5.45 1.60 -3.52
C GLY A 116 -5.01 1.24 -2.09
N VAL A 117 -3.71 1.28 -1.80
CA VAL A 117 -3.15 1.02 -0.45
C VAL A 117 -3.74 2.00 0.57
N SER A 118 -3.83 3.29 0.22
CA SER A 118 -4.39 4.32 1.09
C SER A 118 -5.87 4.08 1.40
N LYS A 119 -6.68 3.75 0.37
CA LYS A 119 -8.09 3.39 0.52
C LYS A 119 -8.29 2.13 1.37
N MET A 120 -7.45 1.12 1.15
CA MET A 120 -7.47 -0.14 1.89
C MET A 120 -7.16 0.07 3.38
N THR A 121 -6.12 0.85 3.69
CA THR A 121 -5.75 1.22 5.05
C THR A 121 -6.91 1.93 5.76
N ALA A 122 -7.56 2.88 5.07
CA ALA A 122 -8.73 3.58 5.60
C ALA A 122 -9.90 2.62 5.87
N ALA A 123 -10.20 1.71 4.94
CA ALA A 123 -11.29 0.74 5.09
C ALA A 123 -11.05 -0.25 6.25
N ILE A 124 -9.82 -0.74 6.42
CA ILE A 124 -9.42 -1.59 7.57
C ILE A 124 -9.53 -0.82 8.89
N SER A 125 -9.19 0.48 8.89
CA SER A 125 -9.34 1.33 10.06
C SER A 125 -10.81 1.55 10.45
N THR A 126 -11.69 1.74 9.46
CA THR A 126 -13.14 1.96 9.69
C THR A 126 -13.94 0.67 9.80
N GLY A 127 -13.35 -0.49 9.48
CA GLY A 127 -14.04 -1.77 9.40
C GLY A 127 -15.04 -1.84 8.25
N SER A 128 -14.82 -1.06 7.19
CA SER A 128 -15.66 -1.09 5.99
C SER A 128 -15.17 -2.16 5.03
N ALA A 129 -16.07 -2.69 4.19
CA ALA A 129 -15.71 -3.59 3.11
C ALA A 129 -14.72 -2.92 2.13
N TYR A 130 -13.78 -3.71 1.62
CA TYR A 130 -12.70 -3.24 0.74
C TYR A 130 -12.43 -4.19 -0.44
N GLU A 131 -13.36 -5.09 -0.76
CA GLU A 131 -13.31 -5.98 -1.93
C GLU A 131 -13.09 -5.21 -3.25
N GLY A 132 -13.74 -4.06 -3.42
CA GLY A 132 -13.51 -3.20 -4.59
C GLY A 132 -12.06 -2.73 -4.71
N VAL A 133 -11.42 -2.41 -3.57
CA VAL A 133 -10.02 -2.00 -3.53
C VAL A 133 -9.08 -3.16 -3.88
N VAL A 134 -9.43 -4.38 -3.45
CA VAL A 134 -8.71 -5.61 -3.85
C VAL A 134 -8.78 -5.81 -5.37
N SER A 135 -9.93 -5.58 -5.99
CA SER A 135 -10.07 -5.62 -7.46
C SER A 135 -9.23 -4.55 -8.14
N ASP A 136 -9.32 -3.29 -7.68
CA ASP A 136 -8.57 -2.17 -8.24
C ASP A 136 -7.05 -2.41 -8.21
N LEU A 137 -6.54 -2.98 -7.11
CA LEU A 137 -5.11 -3.32 -6.96
C LEU A 137 -4.69 -4.44 -7.93
N ARG A 138 -5.53 -5.45 -8.13
CA ARG A 138 -5.28 -6.52 -9.11
C ARG A 138 -5.25 -5.98 -10.53
N ASP A 139 -6.20 -5.11 -10.88
CA ASP A 139 -6.26 -4.46 -12.19
C ASP A 139 -5.04 -3.55 -12.43
N ALA A 140 -4.48 -2.96 -11.36
CA ALA A 140 -3.25 -2.19 -11.41
C ALA A 140 -1.97 -3.05 -11.50
N GLY A 141 -2.09 -4.39 -11.42
CA GLY A 141 -1.00 -5.35 -11.59
C GLY A 141 -0.50 -6.03 -10.31
N VAL A 142 -1.13 -5.78 -9.16
CA VAL A 142 -0.80 -6.44 -7.88
C VAL A 142 -1.52 -7.78 -7.80
N SER A 143 -0.86 -8.84 -8.24
CA SER A 143 -1.44 -10.19 -8.31
C SER A 143 -1.27 -11.02 -7.05
N ASP A 144 -0.24 -10.75 -6.25
CA ASP A 144 0.10 -11.52 -5.05
C ASP A 144 -0.32 -10.75 -3.79
N LEU A 145 -1.63 -10.70 -3.54
CA LEU A 145 -2.19 -10.13 -2.32
C LEU A 145 -2.27 -11.22 -1.25
N PRO A 146 -1.77 -10.98 -0.01
CA PRO A 146 -1.85 -11.94 1.07
C PRO A 146 -3.27 -12.46 1.32
N GLU A 147 -3.43 -13.77 1.50
CA GLU A 147 -4.73 -14.42 1.70
C GLU A 147 -5.56 -13.79 2.85
N PRO A 148 -4.99 -13.49 4.05
CA PRO A 148 -5.75 -12.87 5.14
C PRO A 148 -6.37 -11.51 4.77
N LEU A 149 -5.77 -10.80 3.82
CA LEU A 149 -6.26 -9.52 3.32
C LEU A 149 -7.38 -9.72 2.29
N VAL A 150 -7.42 -10.85 1.59
CA VAL A 150 -8.48 -11.15 0.62
C VAL A 150 -9.72 -11.73 1.32
N GLU A 151 -9.55 -12.61 2.31
CA GLU A 151 -10.67 -13.29 2.98
C GLU A 151 -11.63 -12.31 3.68
N GLY A 152 -11.09 -11.29 4.34
CA GLY A 152 -11.89 -10.29 5.06
C GLY A 152 -12.43 -9.14 4.20
N ALA A 153 -12.19 -9.15 2.89
CA ALA A 153 -12.43 -7.95 2.05
C ALA A 153 -13.91 -7.66 1.79
N ALA A 154 -14.75 -8.69 1.67
CA ALA A 154 -16.17 -8.55 1.33
C ALA A 154 -16.98 -7.90 2.47
N GLU A 155 -16.70 -8.27 3.71
CA GLU A 155 -17.42 -7.75 4.89
C GLU A 155 -16.64 -6.63 5.60
N GLY A 156 -15.34 -6.54 5.37
CA GLY A 156 -14.42 -5.76 6.19
C GLY A 156 -13.94 -6.55 7.41
N VAL A 157 -12.95 -6.00 8.11
CA VAL A 157 -12.42 -6.59 9.35
C VAL A 157 -12.90 -5.83 10.57
N ALA A 158 -12.95 -6.49 11.73
CA ALA A 158 -13.33 -5.85 12.98
C ALA A 158 -12.46 -4.61 13.27
N THR A 159 -13.07 -3.53 13.75
CA THR A 159 -12.33 -2.32 14.14
C THR A 159 -11.52 -2.57 15.41
N LEU A 160 -10.39 -1.87 15.58
CA LEU A 160 -9.60 -1.93 16.82
C LEU A 160 -10.47 -1.59 18.03
N SER A 161 -11.32 -0.55 17.92
CA SER A 161 -12.26 -0.17 18.97
C SER A 161 -13.28 -1.26 19.28
N SER A 162 -13.79 -1.98 18.28
CA SER A 162 -14.69 -3.12 18.49
C SER A 162 -14.00 -4.27 19.23
N LEU A 163 -12.76 -4.59 18.84
CA LEU A 163 -11.95 -5.61 19.51
C LEU A 163 -11.66 -5.22 20.97
N GLN A 164 -11.25 -3.97 21.21
CA GLN A 164 -11.00 -3.44 22.55
C GLN A 164 -12.26 -3.47 23.43
N ASN A 165 -13.43 -3.11 22.88
CA ASN A 165 -14.68 -3.07 23.62
C ASN A 165 -15.19 -4.48 23.99
N ARG A 166 -15.02 -5.46 23.11
CA ARG A 166 -15.48 -6.85 23.33
C ARG A 166 -14.49 -7.69 24.15
N PHE A 167 -13.21 -7.29 24.22
CA PHE A 167 -12.17 -8.05 24.91
C PHE A 167 -12.49 -8.35 26.39
N PRO A 168 -12.97 -7.39 27.21
CA PRO A 168 -13.23 -7.68 28.63
C PRO A 168 -14.27 -8.78 28.87
N ASP A 169 -15.29 -8.89 28.01
CA ASP A 169 -16.29 -9.95 28.11
C ASP A 169 -15.70 -11.29 27.67
N ALA A 170 -15.01 -11.32 26.52
CA ALA A 170 -14.31 -12.51 26.04
C ALA A 170 -13.26 -13.04 27.06
N ALA A 171 -12.54 -12.14 27.74
CA ALA A 171 -11.58 -12.49 28.78
C ALA A 171 -12.26 -13.09 30.03
N ARG A 172 -13.45 -12.60 30.41
CA ARG A 172 -14.21 -13.18 31.52
C ARG A 172 -14.67 -14.60 31.20
N ASP A 173 -15.12 -14.82 29.97
CA ASP A 173 -15.55 -16.13 29.49
C ASP A 173 -14.37 -17.12 29.43
N ALA A 174 -13.22 -16.68 28.89
CA ALA A 174 -11.97 -17.44 28.90
C ALA A 174 -11.52 -17.83 30.31
N LEU A 175 -11.57 -16.89 31.27
CA LEU A 175 -11.26 -17.17 32.67
C LEU A 175 -12.26 -18.14 33.31
N ALA A 176 -13.55 -18.02 33.00
CA ALA A 176 -14.58 -18.92 33.50
C ALA A 176 -14.34 -20.36 32.99
N ALA A 177 -14.00 -20.51 31.71
CA ALA A 177 -13.66 -21.78 31.10
C ALA A 177 -12.40 -22.40 31.72
N ALA A 178 -11.31 -21.63 31.88
CA ALA A 178 -10.08 -22.09 32.54
C ALA A 178 -10.30 -22.54 34.00
N ARG A 179 -11.25 -21.91 34.71
CA ARG A 179 -11.66 -22.35 36.05
C ARG A 179 -12.46 -23.64 36.03
N ALA A 180 -13.41 -23.75 35.12
CA ALA A 180 -14.21 -24.96 34.96
C ALA A 180 -13.35 -26.19 34.58
N SER A 181 -12.27 -26.00 33.83
CA SER A 181 -11.35 -27.06 33.42
C SER A 181 -10.25 -27.38 34.44
N GLY A 182 -10.23 -26.71 35.60
CA GLY A 182 -9.23 -26.94 36.67
C GLY A 182 -7.81 -26.45 36.32
N GLN A 183 -7.66 -25.66 35.26
CA GLN A 183 -6.38 -25.20 34.71
C GLN A 183 -6.11 -23.71 35.01
N SER A 184 -6.77 -23.17 36.03
CA SER A 184 -6.70 -21.76 36.43
C SER A 184 -5.47 -21.43 37.28
N GLY A 185 -4.50 -22.35 37.41
CA GLY A 185 -3.36 -22.22 38.33
C GLY A 185 -3.75 -22.28 39.82
N GLU A 186 -5.06 -22.34 40.11
CA GLU A 186 -5.60 -22.67 41.42
C GLU A 186 -5.45 -24.18 41.64
N GLU A 187 -4.24 -24.61 42.03
CA GLU A 187 -4.06 -25.92 42.65
C GLU A 187 -5.16 -26.11 43.71
N ASN A 188 -5.99 -27.12 43.46
CA ASN A 188 -6.93 -27.76 44.36
C ASN A 188 -6.86 -27.28 45.81
N GLY A 189 -8.00 -26.78 46.30
CA GLY A 189 -8.22 -26.34 47.68
C GLY A 189 -7.51 -27.19 48.72
N GLY A 190 -6.37 -26.68 49.20
CA GLY A 190 -5.61 -27.21 50.31
C GLY A 190 -5.40 -26.12 51.37
N VAL A 191 -5.26 -26.54 52.61
CA VAL A 191 -5.12 -25.75 53.86
C VAL A 191 -4.19 -24.52 53.76
N THR A 192 -3.26 -24.49 52.80
CA THR A 192 -2.39 -23.35 52.43
C THR A 192 -3.12 -22.08 51.97
N ALA A 193 -4.24 -22.20 51.23
CA ALA A 193 -5.01 -21.04 50.76
C ALA A 193 -5.79 -20.34 51.89
N PHE A 194 -6.15 -21.09 52.94
CA PHE A 194 -6.74 -20.56 54.17
C PHE A 194 -5.70 -19.81 55.02
N LEU A 195 -4.47 -20.34 55.11
CA LEU A 195 -3.38 -19.70 55.86
C LEU A 195 -2.89 -18.39 55.22
N ARG A 196 -2.82 -18.28 53.88
CA ARG A 196 -2.52 -17.01 53.20
C ARG A 196 -3.57 -15.93 53.47
N ARG A 197 -4.83 -16.32 53.66
CA ARG A 197 -5.95 -15.42 53.98
C ARG A 197 -5.87 -14.86 55.41
N GLN A 198 -5.26 -15.61 56.33
CA GLN A 198 -5.09 -15.20 57.73
C GLN A 198 -3.79 -14.41 57.98
N LEU A 199 -2.78 -14.52 57.11
CA LEU A 199 -1.45 -13.92 57.29
C LEU A 199 -1.21 -12.60 56.55
N GLY A 200 -2.21 -12.06 55.84
CA GLY A 200 -2.26 -10.63 55.49
C GLY A 200 -1.13 -10.08 54.60
N ALA A 201 -0.37 -10.91 53.90
CA ALA A 201 0.69 -10.45 53.01
C ALA A 201 0.15 -10.20 51.60
N ARG A 202 -0.25 -8.96 51.32
CA ARG A 202 -0.52 -8.53 49.94
C ARG A 202 0.82 -8.32 49.23
N SER A 203 1.15 -9.19 48.27
CA SER A 203 2.23 -8.95 47.31
C SER A 203 1.77 -7.91 46.31
N VAL A 204 2.54 -6.83 46.17
CA VAL A 204 2.23 -5.65 45.35
C VAL A 204 3.27 -5.54 44.23
N GLN A 205 3.30 -6.54 43.35
CA GLN A 205 4.11 -6.53 42.13
C GLN A 205 3.29 -7.04 40.95
N PRO A 206 3.57 -6.56 39.72
CA PRO A 206 3.01 -7.12 38.49
C PRO A 206 3.25 -8.64 38.49
N ARG A 207 2.22 -9.44 38.24
CA ARG A 207 2.37 -10.89 38.22
C ARG A 207 3.08 -11.32 36.93
N GLU A 208 4.37 -11.63 37.05
CA GLU A 208 4.96 -12.72 36.26
C GLU A 208 4.17 -13.99 36.58
N GLY A 209 3.69 -14.68 35.55
CA GLY A 209 2.88 -15.87 35.73
C GLY A 209 2.31 -16.39 34.42
N SER A 210 2.23 -17.71 34.33
CA SER A 210 1.54 -18.46 33.28
C SER A 210 0.05 -18.66 33.59
N ASP A 211 -0.45 -18.04 34.67
CA ASP A 211 -1.87 -18.13 35.02
C ASP A 211 -2.71 -17.37 33.97
N PRO A 212 -3.88 -17.88 33.58
CA PRO A 212 -4.72 -17.29 32.54
C PRO A 212 -5.04 -15.79 32.73
N ASP A 213 -5.19 -15.34 33.98
CA ASP A 213 -5.44 -13.93 34.34
C ASP A 213 -4.24 -13.02 34.01
N ALA A 214 -3.02 -13.50 34.26
CA ALA A 214 -1.81 -12.74 33.94
C ALA A 214 -1.62 -12.62 32.42
N ILE A 215 -1.88 -13.71 31.69
CA ILE A 215 -1.83 -13.74 30.21
C ILE A 215 -2.85 -12.76 29.63
N LEU A 216 -4.13 -12.86 30.03
CA LEU A 216 -5.19 -11.98 29.55
C LEU A 216 -4.94 -10.51 29.91
N SER A 217 -4.33 -10.22 31.07
CA SER A 217 -3.94 -8.86 31.43
C SER A 217 -2.85 -8.29 30.53
N ARG A 218 -1.86 -9.10 30.10
CA ARG A 218 -0.82 -8.66 29.15
C ARG A 218 -1.40 -8.48 27.75
N ALA A 219 -2.26 -9.40 27.33
CA ALA A 219 -2.99 -9.29 26.07
C ALA A 219 -3.84 -8.02 26.00
N GLU A 220 -4.58 -7.68 27.08
CA GLU A 220 -5.38 -6.45 27.13
C GLU A 220 -4.51 -5.20 27.05
N ALA A 221 -3.34 -5.20 27.70
CA ALA A 221 -2.40 -4.09 27.65
C ALA A 221 -1.87 -3.88 26.22
N ALA A 222 -1.44 -4.96 25.55
CA ALA A 222 -1.02 -4.91 24.16
C ALA A 222 -2.14 -4.40 23.24
N LEU A 223 -3.37 -4.88 23.43
CA LEU A 223 -4.54 -4.45 22.65
C LEU A 223 -4.88 -2.97 22.85
N ARG A 224 -4.74 -2.43 24.08
CA ARG A 224 -4.91 -1.00 24.36
C ARG A 224 -3.88 -0.14 23.62
N ASP A 225 -2.67 -0.66 23.44
CA ASP A 225 -1.60 -0.01 22.67
C ASP A 225 -1.78 -0.17 21.14
N GLY A 226 -2.85 -0.84 20.69
CA GLY A 226 -3.08 -1.15 19.27
C GLY A 226 -2.23 -2.30 18.73
N ARG A 227 -1.48 -3.02 19.59
CA ARG A 227 -0.62 -4.15 19.21
C ARG A 227 -1.42 -5.44 19.20
N VAL A 228 -2.30 -5.59 18.21
CA VAL A 228 -3.20 -6.75 18.09
C VAL A 228 -2.43 -8.07 17.95
N SER A 229 -1.37 -8.09 17.15
CA SER A 229 -0.52 -9.29 16.98
C SER A 229 0.16 -9.72 18.28
N ASP A 230 0.62 -8.77 19.09
CA ASP A 230 1.21 -9.07 20.40
C ASP A 230 0.15 -9.62 21.37
N ALA A 231 -1.07 -9.07 21.33
CA ALA A 231 -2.18 -9.57 22.13
C ALA A 231 -2.55 -11.01 21.77
N LEU A 232 -2.57 -11.34 20.47
CA LEU A 232 -2.77 -12.71 19.97
C LEU A 232 -1.66 -13.65 20.44
N GLY A 233 -0.40 -13.22 20.40
CA GLY A 233 0.74 -14.02 20.87
C GLY A 233 0.67 -14.35 22.36
N GLU A 234 0.16 -13.44 23.19
CA GLU A 234 -0.14 -13.74 24.60
C GLU A 234 -1.28 -14.77 24.72
N ILE A 235 -2.38 -14.58 24.00
CA ILE A 235 -3.57 -15.43 24.04
C ILE A 235 -3.29 -16.86 23.58
N ASP A 236 -2.37 -17.06 22.64
CA ASP A 236 -1.96 -18.40 22.18
C ASP A 236 -1.33 -19.25 23.30
N SER A 237 -0.91 -18.63 24.42
CA SER A 237 -0.41 -19.34 25.61
C SER A 237 -1.50 -19.74 26.61
N LEU A 238 -2.75 -19.38 26.38
CA LEU A 238 -3.88 -19.78 27.22
C LEU A 238 -4.20 -21.27 27.07
N PRO A 239 -4.80 -21.92 28.09
CA PRO A 239 -5.35 -23.25 27.96
C PRO A 239 -6.38 -23.35 26.82
N ASP A 240 -6.47 -24.50 26.16
CA ASP A 240 -7.35 -24.72 25.02
C ASP A 240 -8.81 -24.37 25.32
N GLU A 241 -9.32 -24.67 26.53
CA GLU A 241 -10.70 -24.34 26.88
C GLU A 241 -10.93 -22.83 26.99
N ALA A 242 -9.90 -22.08 27.43
CA ALA A 242 -9.96 -20.63 27.52
C ALA A 242 -9.90 -19.99 26.13
N GLN A 243 -9.04 -20.50 25.23
CA GLN A 243 -8.99 -20.06 23.84
C GLN A 243 -10.32 -20.35 23.12
N SER A 244 -10.87 -21.55 23.33
CA SER A 244 -12.16 -21.94 22.73
C SER A 244 -13.31 -21.05 23.20
N ALA A 245 -13.29 -20.56 24.44
CA ALA A 245 -14.33 -19.68 24.96
C ALA A 245 -14.29 -18.26 24.36
N MET A 246 -13.16 -17.86 23.77
CA MET A 246 -12.99 -16.56 23.10
C MET A 246 -12.70 -16.69 21.60
N SER A 247 -13.07 -17.80 20.97
CA SER A 247 -12.76 -18.14 19.58
C SER A 247 -13.18 -17.06 18.59
N ASP A 248 -14.37 -16.48 18.78
CA ASP A 248 -14.93 -15.48 17.87
C ASP A 248 -14.11 -14.18 17.93
N TRP A 249 -13.70 -13.78 19.14
CA TRP A 249 -12.82 -12.63 19.32
C TRP A 249 -11.45 -12.88 18.70
N ILE A 250 -10.89 -14.09 18.87
CA ILE A 250 -9.60 -14.48 18.28
C ILE A 250 -9.67 -14.46 16.76
N ALA A 251 -10.75 -14.98 16.16
CA ALA A 251 -10.94 -15.00 14.71
C ALA A 251 -10.96 -13.57 14.14
N ASP A 252 -11.75 -12.69 14.73
CA ASP A 252 -11.83 -11.27 14.34
C ASP A 252 -10.48 -10.55 14.50
N ALA A 253 -9.76 -10.82 15.60
CA ALA A 253 -8.44 -10.24 15.84
C ALA A 253 -7.39 -10.73 14.85
N ARG A 254 -7.40 -12.03 14.49
CA ARG A 254 -6.49 -12.61 13.47
C ARG A 254 -6.78 -12.05 12.09
N ALA A 255 -8.06 -11.92 11.71
CA ALA A 255 -8.45 -11.31 10.44
C ALA A 255 -7.93 -9.85 10.34
N ARG A 256 -8.10 -9.08 11.42
CA ARG A 256 -7.57 -7.71 11.47
C ARG A 256 -6.04 -7.67 11.38
N ALA A 257 -5.34 -8.44 12.21
CA ALA A 257 -3.88 -8.48 12.24
C ALA A 257 -3.29 -8.93 10.89
N GLY A 258 -3.93 -9.92 10.24
CA GLY A 258 -3.54 -10.38 8.91
C GLY A 258 -3.74 -9.33 7.82
N ALA A 259 -4.85 -8.57 7.88
CA ALA A 259 -5.07 -7.46 6.96
C ALA A 259 -4.06 -6.32 7.17
N GLU A 260 -3.75 -5.96 8.43
CA GLU A 260 -2.74 -4.95 8.76
C GLU A 260 -1.34 -5.37 8.28
N ALA A 261 -0.94 -6.62 8.52
CA ALA A 261 0.32 -7.18 8.02
C ALA A 261 0.37 -7.20 6.49
N GLY A 262 -0.72 -7.58 5.83
CA GLY A 262 -0.77 -7.61 4.37
C GLY A 262 -0.63 -6.24 3.70
N VAL A 263 -1.16 -5.18 4.32
CA VAL A 263 -0.95 -3.80 3.86
C VAL A 263 0.51 -3.36 4.02
N GLU A 264 1.14 -3.73 5.14
CA GLU A 264 2.55 -3.42 5.40
C GLU A 264 3.46 -4.14 4.39
N ASP A 265 3.24 -5.43 4.16
CA ASP A 265 3.99 -6.22 3.17
C ASP A 265 3.85 -5.65 1.76
N LEU A 266 2.62 -5.26 1.38
CA LEU A 266 2.36 -4.59 0.10
C LEU A 266 3.15 -3.27 0.03
N SER A 267 3.10 -2.44 1.06
CA SER A 267 3.82 -1.16 1.11
C SER A 267 5.34 -1.35 0.99
N GLN A 268 5.89 -2.36 1.66
CA GLN A 268 7.31 -2.71 1.56
C GLN A 268 7.68 -3.19 0.15
N SER A 269 6.85 -4.04 -0.48
CA SER A 269 7.09 -4.51 -1.85
C SER A 269 7.13 -3.38 -2.88
N LEU A 270 6.37 -2.31 -2.65
CA LEU A 270 6.33 -1.14 -3.53
C LEU A 270 7.54 -0.19 -3.36
N THR A 271 8.19 -0.23 -2.20
CA THR A 271 9.41 0.56 -1.95
C THR A 271 10.69 -0.19 -2.29
N ALA A 272 10.63 -1.53 -2.37
CA ALA A 272 11.76 -2.39 -2.72
C ALA A 272 11.97 -2.57 -4.24
N ASN A 273 10.96 -2.25 -5.06
CA ASN A 273 11.01 -2.28 -6.53
C ASN A 273 11.27 -0.88 -7.11
#